data_AF-A0A661URT2-F1
#
_entry.id   AF-A0A661URT2-F1
#
_cell.length_a   1.000
_cell.length_b   1.000
_cell.length_c   1.000
_cell.angle_alpha   90.00
_cell.angle_beta   90.00
_cell.angle_gamma   90.00
#
_symmetry.space_group_name_H-M   'P 1'
#
loop_
_entity.id
_entity.type
_entity.pdbx_description
1 polymer ?
#
loop_
_entity_poly.entity_id
_entity_poly.type
_entity_poly.pdbx_seq_one_letter_code
_entity_poly.pdbx_strand_id
1 'polypeptide(L)'
;MKSNQKSYKHMREDEKNKLLSNILESSSAVSIISTDLNQNILYWNTGAENIFGYESSEVVGKKKINLIYDGAESKRNALLAKKIIVSTKKGTECELRQITKDRKKLWSRMTLSPRFDDNGEVTGILGIGIDITKHKESEHHLRETMKKLKQTLTGIIHATELIIETRDPYTAGHQRRVALLAKTIAEHMKLSEQQVEGIYMVGMIHDVGKISIPAEILSMPRRLTPAEFNLIKNHPQAGFDILKNIDFPWPIADIILQHHERIDGTGYPKGLSGKDISLEAKILMVSDVVEAMASHRPYRAAFGIERALGEIKQNSGILYDPDVVDSCIEVFENEKYRFENNESISPLLTEINVLP
;
A
#
# COMPACT_ATOMS: atom_id res chain seq x y z
N MET A 1 -53.70 -3.58 47.49
CA MET A 1 -53.17 -3.51 46.11
C MET A 1 -51.77 -2.88 45.96
N LYS A 2 -51.32 -1.93 46.81
CA LYS A 2 -49.95 -1.36 46.72
C LYS A 2 -48.80 -2.31 47.14
N SER A 3 -49.08 -3.37 47.90
CA SER A 3 -48.08 -4.34 48.40
C SER A 3 -47.62 -5.35 47.32
N ASN A 4 -48.54 -5.87 46.49
CA ASN A 4 -48.18 -6.80 45.41
C ASN A 4 -47.35 -6.14 44.30
N GLN A 5 -47.61 -4.87 43.95
CA GLN A 5 -46.85 -4.17 42.90
C GLN A 5 -45.38 -3.92 43.26
N LYS A 6 -45.06 -3.77 44.55
CA LYS A 6 -43.67 -3.70 45.05
C LYS A 6 -42.97 -5.05 44.97
N SER A 7 -43.66 -6.14 45.33
CA SER A 7 -43.11 -7.50 45.29
C SER A 7 -42.82 -7.99 43.86
N TYR A 8 -43.70 -7.70 42.90
CA TYR A 8 -43.47 -7.99 41.46
C TYR A 8 -42.40 -7.11 40.78
N LYS A 9 -42.07 -5.95 41.35
CA LYS A 9 -40.93 -5.12 40.91
C LYS A 9 -39.62 -5.67 41.46
N HIS A 10 -39.60 -6.03 42.74
CA HIS A 10 -38.44 -6.66 43.39
C HIS A 10 -38.04 -7.98 42.73
N MET A 11 -38.99 -8.89 42.45
CA MET A 11 -38.68 -10.15 41.75
C MET A 11 -38.06 -9.95 40.35
N ARG A 12 -38.55 -8.95 39.58
CA ARG A 12 -37.99 -8.61 38.27
C ARG A 12 -36.60 -7.97 38.36
N GLU A 13 -36.36 -7.24 39.43
CA GLU A 13 -35.07 -6.60 39.70
C GLU A 13 -34.04 -7.63 40.16
N ASP A 14 -34.45 -8.59 40.99
CA ASP A 14 -33.62 -9.74 41.40
C ASP A 14 -33.30 -10.67 40.23
N GLU A 15 -34.26 -11.00 39.36
CA GLU A 15 -34.03 -11.77 38.13
C GLU A 15 -33.12 -11.03 37.15
N LYS A 16 -33.33 -9.72 36.98
CA LYS A 16 -32.46 -8.87 36.14
C LYS A 16 -31.05 -8.80 36.71
N ASN A 17 -30.89 -8.67 38.03
CA ASN A 17 -29.59 -8.66 38.70
C ASN A 17 -28.89 -10.02 38.60
N LYS A 18 -29.63 -11.13 38.72
CA LYS A 18 -29.11 -12.49 38.48
C LYS A 18 -28.65 -12.67 37.03
N LEU A 19 -29.44 -12.22 36.06
CA LEU A 19 -29.12 -12.32 34.65
C LEU A 19 -27.86 -11.50 34.31
N LEU A 20 -27.78 -10.26 34.82
CA LEU A 20 -26.60 -9.41 34.67
C LEU A 20 -25.37 -10.04 35.33
N SER A 21 -25.48 -10.55 36.56
CA SER A 21 -24.39 -11.24 37.25
C SER A 21 -23.89 -12.45 36.45
N ASN A 22 -24.81 -13.25 35.90
CA ASN A 22 -24.47 -14.40 35.07
C ASN A 22 -23.74 -13.97 33.79
N ILE A 23 -24.18 -12.92 33.10
CA ILE A 23 -23.51 -12.40 31.88
C ILE A 23 -22.11 -11.87 32.21
N LEU A 24 -21.96 -11.21 33.35
CA LEU A 24 -20.69 -10.64 33.80
C LEU A 24 -19.67 -11.74 34.17
N GLU A 25 -20.12 -12.85 34.73
CA GLU A 25 -19.27 -13.96 35.18
C GLU A 25 -19.08 -15.07 34.14
N SER A 26 -20.05 -15.33 33.26
CA SER A 26 -19.96 -16.38 32.24
C SER A 26 -19.01 -16.04 31.10
N SER A 27 -18.66 -14.76 30.95
CA SER A 27 -17.81 -14.28 29.86
C SER A 27 -16.32 -14.38 30.23
N SER A 28 -15.76 -15.59 30.09
CA SER A 28 -14.33 -15.86 30.33
C SER A 28 -13.40 -15.19 29.31
N ALA A 29 -13.94 -14.71 28.18
CA ALA A 29 -13.21 -14.08 27.09
C ALA A 29 -13.20 -12.55 27.12
N VAL A 30 -14.00 -11.93 28.00
CA VAL A 30 -14.13 -10.47 28.10
C VAL A 30 -13.78 -10.03 29.51
N SER A 31 -12.83 -9.10 29.61
CA SER A 31 -12.52 -8.43 30.87
C SER A 31 -13.60 -7.41 31.20
N ILE A 32 -14.12 -7.45 32.42
CA ILE A 32 -15.03 -6.44 32.94
C ILE A 32 -14.47 -5.94 34.25
N ILE A 33 -14.11 -4.66 34.25
CA ILE A 33 -13.44 -4.00 35.36
C ILE A 33 -14.21 -2.73 35.68
N SER A 34 -14.53 -2.53 36.95
CA SER A 34 -15.08 -1.25 37.38
C SER A 34 -14.14 -0.54 38.34
N THR A 35 -14.03 0.77 38.20
CA THR A 35 -13.23 1.62 39.08
C THR A 35 -14.03 2.82 39.59
N ASP A 36 -13.63 3.38 40.73
CA ASP A 36 -14.06 4.71 41.15
C ASP A 36 -13.25 5.82 40.43
N LEU A 37 -13.61 7.08 40.65
CA LEU A 37 -12.83 8.22 40.14
C LEU A 37 -11.39 8.28 40.67
N ASN A 38 -11.07 7.59 41.77
CA ASN A 38 -9.71 7.52 42.33
C ASN A 38 -8.89 6.35 41.78
N GLN A 39 -9.43 5.60 40.80
CA GLN A 39 -8.80 4.45 40.17
C GLN A 39 -8.66 3.22 41.10
N ASN A 40 -9.49 3.14 42.15
CA ASN A 40 -9.64 1.93 42.95
C ASN A 40 -10.53 0.94 42.21
N ILE A 41 -10.13 -0.32 42.17
CA ILE A 41 -10.90 -1.38 41.51
C ILE A 41 -12.06 -1.78 42.43
N LEU A 42 -13.28 -1.65 41.92
CA LEU A 42 -14.53 -2.00 42.60
C LEU A 42 -15.07 -3.35 42.13
N TYR A 43 -14.79 -3.73 40.88
CA TYR A 43 -15.25 -4.98 40.30
C TYR A 43 -14.21 -5.53 39.33
N TRP A 44 -14.08 -6.86 39.32
CA TRP A 44 -13.12 -7.61 38.52
C TRP A 44 -13.70 -9.01 38.26
N ASN A 45 -14.11 -9.29 37.02
CA ASN A 45 -14.72 -10.57 36.66
C ASN A 45 -13.68 -11.65 36.33
N THR A 46 -14.14 -12.90 36.18
CA THR A 46 -13.31 -14.04 35.78
C THR A 46 -12.59 -13.84 34.44
N GLY A 47 -13.20 -13.14 33.48
CA GLY A 47 -12.52 -12.79 32.22
C GLY A 47 -11.31 -11.88 32.44
N ALA A 48 -11.39 -10.92 33.36
CA ALA A 48 -10.25 -10.08 33.75
C ALA A 48 -9.17 -10.90 34.48
N GLU A 49 -9.56 -11.88 35.32
CA GLU A 49 -8.62 -12.82 35.93
C GLU A 49 -7.86 -13.63 34.88
N ASN A 50 -8.56 -14.17 33.88
CA ASN A 50 -7.96 -14.95 32.79
C ASN A 50 -7.02 -14.12 31.91
N ILE A 51 -7.41 -12.88 31.59
CA ILE A 51 -6.64 -12.01 30.68
C ILE A 51 -5.40 -11.45 31.38
N PHE A 52 -5.53 -10.98 32.63
CA PHE A 52 -4.44 -10.28 33.32
C PHE A 52 -3.68 -11.12 34.35
N GLY A 53 -4.20 -12.28 34.74
CA GLY A 53 -3.57 -13.20 35.69
C GLY A 53 -3.65 -12.77 37.16
N TYR A 54 -4.44 -11.75 37.48
CA TYR A 54 -4.70 -11.32 38.86
C TYR A 54 -6.05 -11.85 39.32
N GLU A 55 -6.10 -12.47 40.50
CA GLU A 55 -7.37 -12.83 41.12
C GLU A 55 -8.08 -11.57 41.64
N SER A 56 -9.41 -11.58 41.62
CA SER A 56 -10.26 -10.49 42.11
C SER A 56 -9.91 -10.11 43.56
N SER A 57 -9.62 -11.11 44.41
CA SER A 57 -9.16 -10.94 45.80
C SER A 57 -7.87 -10.13 45.94
N GLU A 58 -7.00 -10.15 44.93
CA GLU A 58 -5.70 -9.48 44.96
C GLU A 58 -5.78 -7.99 44.63
N VAL A 59 -6.81 -7.59 43.87
CA VAL A 59 -6.90 -6.28 43.20
C VAL A 59 -8.12 -5.45 43.60
N VAL A 60 -9.25 -6.06 43.94
CA VAL A 60 -10.46 -5.34 44.39
C VAL A 60 -10.18 -4.60 45.71
N GLY A 61 -10.72 -3.39 45.82
CA GLY A 61 -10.51 -2.50 46.96
C GLY A 61 -9.15 -1.81 46.99
N LYS A 62 -8.28 -2.03 45.98
CA LYS A 62 -6.93 -1.45 45.93
C LYS A 62 -6.78 -0.52 44.74
N LYS A 63 -5.89 0.47 44.87
CA LYS A 63 -5.50 1.40 43.78
C LYS A 63 -4.52 0.75 42.79
N LYS A 64 -4.90 -0.42 42.27
CA LYS A 64 -4.03 -1.31 41.48
C LYS A 64 -4.30 -1.30 39.98
N ILE A 65 -5.24 -0.50 39.47
CA ILE A 65 -5.51 -0.43 38.02
C ILE A 65 -4.29 0.05 37.22
N ASN A 66 -3.34 0.74 37.85
CA ASN A 66 -2.10 1.14 37.20
C ASN A 66 -1.14 -0.01 36.89
N LEU A 67 -1.35 -1.18 37.51
CA LEU A 67 -0.52 -2.37 37.31
C LEU A 67 -0.73 -2.99 35.93
N ILE A 68 -1.91 -2.80 35.33
CA ILE A 68 -2.24 -3.39 34.04
C ILE A 68 -1.85 -2.52 32.84
N TYR A 69 -1.27 -1.33 33.03
CA TYR A 69 -0.87 -0.46 31.91
C TYR A 69 0.61 -0.64 31.55
N ASP A 70 0.89 -0.90 30.27
CA ASP A 70 2.26 -1.08 29.78
C ASP A 70 2.94 0.26 29.43
N GLY A 71 3.54 0.88 30.45
CA GLY A 71 4.35 2.10 30.30
C GLY A 71 3.58 3.41 30.42
N ALA A 72 4.30 4.53 30.29
CA ALA A 72 3.75 5.87 30.50
C ALA A 72 2.69 6.27 29.46
N GLU A 73 2.84 5.80 28.22
CA GLU A 73 1.91 6.08 27.13
C GLU A 73 0.52 5.46 27.38
N SER A 74 0.46 4.18 27.73
CA SER A 74 -0.84 3.54 28.03
C SER A 74 -1.53 4.19 29.24
N LYS A 75 -0.76 4.59 30.26
CA LYS A 75 -1.28 5.34 31.40
C LYS A 75 -1.88 6.68 30.97
N ARG A 76 -1.17 7.42 30.11
CA ARG A 76 -1.64 8.70 29.56
C ARG A 76 -2.94 8.50 28.78
N ASN A 77 -3.02 7.49 27.91
CA ASN A 77 -4.20 7.23 27.10
C ASN A 77 -5.41 6.85 27.96
N ALA A 78 -5.22 6.04 29.01
CA ALA A 78 -6.27 5.73 29.97
C ALA A 78 -6.75 6.98 30.75
N LEU A 79 -5.82 7.87 31.13
CA LEU A 79 -6.16 9.15 31.77
C LEU A 79 -6.93 10.09 30.85
N LEU A 80 -6.57 10.15 29.56
CA LEU A 80 -7.29 10.93 28.56
C LEU A 80 -8.71 10.41 28.37
N ALA A 81 -8.88 9.10 28.22
CA ALA A 81 -10.20 8.48 28.09
C ALA A 81 -11.06 8.77 29.33
N LYS A 82 -10.50 8.67 30.54
CA LYS A 82 -11.18 9.08 31.78
C LYS A 82 -11.63 10.54 31.74
N LYS A 83 -10.75 11.47 31.35
CA LYS A 83 -11.08 12.91 31.27
C LYS A 83 -12.25 13.15 30.32
N ILE A 84 -12.24 12.48 29.15
CA ILE A 84 -13.33 12.56 28.16
C ILE A 84 -14.64 12.05 28.75
N ILE A 85 -14.63 10.89 29.43
CA ILE A 85 -15.84 10.33 30.03
C ILE A 85 -16.42 11.25 31.10
N VAL A 86 -15.57 11.78 31.98
CA VAL A 86 -16.01 12.67 33.07
C VAL A 86 -16.55 13.99 32.51
N SER A 87 -15.91 14.58 31.50
CA SER A 87 -16.37 15.85 30.93
C SER A 87 -17.61 15.72 30.06
N THR A 88 -17.72 14.65 29.29
CA THR A 88 -18.83 14.45 28.34
C THR A 88 -20.00 13.68 28.94
N LYS A 89 -19.80 13.02 30.09
CA LYS A 89 -20.74 12.04 30.68
C LYS A 89 -21.15 10.94 29.68
N LYS A 90 -20.34 10.66 28.66
CA LYS A 90 -20.57 9.63 27.63
C LYS A 90 -19.46 8.59 27.64
N GLY A 91 -19.78 7.39 27.16
CA GLY A 91 -18.79 6.33 26.97
C GLY A 91 -17.85 6.64 25.80
N THR A 92 -16.67 6.03 25.83
CA THR A 92 -15.67 6.11 24.75
C THR A 92 -15.05 4.74 24.53
N GLU A 93 -14.62 4.49 23.30
CA GLU A 93 -13.79 3.35 22.97
C GLU A 93 -12.32 3.77 22.95
N CYS A 94 -11.43 2.87 23.35
CA CYS A 94 -9.99 3.06 23.22
C CYS A 94 -9.27 1.73 23.07
N GLU A 95 -8.09 1.77 22.45
CA GLU A 95 -7.14 0.66 22.45
C GLU A 95 -6.00 0.99 23.40
N LEU A 96 -5.68 0.06 24.30
CA LEU A 96 -4.67 0.23 25.32
C LEU A 96 -3.69 -0.94 25.28
N ARG A 97 -2.41 -0.62 25.46
CA ARG A 97 -1.38 -1.63 25.65
C ARG A 97 -1.26 -1.94 27.13
N GLN A 98 -1.53 -3.19 27.48
CA GLN A 98 -1.63 -3.64 28.85
C GLN A 98 -0.57 -4.69 29.16
N ILE A 99 -0.36 -4.92 30.45
CA ILE A 99 0.59 -5.89 30.97
C ILE A 99 -0.07 -6.77 32.01
N THR A 100 0.17 -8.06 31.91
CA THR A 100 -0.32 -9.09 32.83
C THR A 100 0.59 -9.22 34.06
N LYS A 101 0.15 -10.00 35.06
CA LYS A 101 0.92 -10.31 36.27
C LYS A 101 2.29 -10.94 35.98
N ASP A 102 2.37 -11.81 34.97
CA ASP A 102 3.59 -12.46 34.47
C ASP A 102 4.39 -11.59 33.48
N ARG A 103 4.05 -10.31 33.34
CA ARG A 103 4.69 -9.32 32.46
C ARG A 103 4.54 -9.57 30.96
N LYS A 104 3.58 -10.41 30.55
CA LYS A 104 3.18 -10.53 29.16
C LYS A 104 2.46 -9.25 28.73
N LYS A 105 2.82 -8.74 27.55
CA LYS A 105 2.19 -7.56 26.96
C LYS A 105 1.01 -8.00 26.11
N LEU A 106 -0.08 -7.24 26.18
CA LEU A 106 -1.26 -7.48 25.37
C LEU A 106 -1.87 -6.16 24.88
N TRP A 107 -2.59 -6.22 23.77
CA TRP A 107 -3.43 -5.13 23.30
C TRP A 107 -4.86 -5.42 23.68
N SER A 108 -5.51 -4.46 24.34
CA SER A 108 -6.94 -4.54 24.65
C SER A 108 -7.70 -3.45 23.93
N ARG A 109 -8.81 -3.83 23.29
CA ARG A 109 -9.84 -2.87 22.89
C ARG A 109 -10.85 -2.78 24.01
N MET A 110 -11.07 -1.56 24.51
CA MET A 110 -11.94 -1.30 25.65
C MET A 110 -13.06 -0.35 25.30
N THR A 111 -14.27 -0.68 25.75
CA THR A 111 -15.39 0.25 25.87
C THR A 111 -15.46 0.71 27.31
N LEU A 112 -15.24 2.01 27.52
CA LEU A 112 -15.26 2.64 28.83
C LEU A 112 -16.53 3.47 28.97
N SER A 113 -17.36 3.17 29.97
CA SER A 113 -18.63 3.85 30.21
C SER A 113 -18.66 4.49 31.59
N PRO A 114 -19.25 5.70 31.74
CA PRO A 114 -19.42 6.33 33.04
C PRO A 114 -20.38 5.52 33.91
N ARG A 115 -20.08 5.49 35.20
CA ARG A 115 -21.03 5.07 36.24
C ARG A 115 -21.58 6.30 36.92
N PHE A 116 -22.87 6.29 37.24
CA PHE A 116 -23.56 7.42 37.85
C PHE A 116 -23.99 7.11 39.29
N ASP A 117 -24.09 8.13 40.12
CA ASP A 117 -24.92 8.08 41.34
C ASP A 117 -26.38 8.43 41.03
N ASP A 118 -27.22 8.43 42.07
CA ASP A 118 -28.63 8.80 41.98
C ASP A 118 -28.86 10.26 41.55
N ASN A 119 -27.83 11.12 41.63
CA ASN A 119 -27.88 12.52 41.22
C ASN A 119 -27.42 12.73 39.76
N GLY A 120 -27.01 11.67 39.06
CA GLY A 120 -26.50 11.76 37.69
C GLY A 120 -25.05 12.28 37.59
N GLU A 121 -24.30 12.24 38.69
CA GLU A 121 -22.88 12.56 38.73
C GLU A 121 -22.02 11.32 38.52
N VAL A 122 -20.90 11.49 37.81
CA VAL A 122 -20.03 10.37 37.46
C VAL A 122 -19.28 9.90 38.70
N THR A 123 -19.55 8.68 39.16
CA THR A 123 -18.91 8.08 40.35
C THR A 123 -17.70 7.22 40.01
N GLY A 124 -17.59 6.79 38.75
CA GLY A 124 -16.58 5.84 38.34
C GLY A 124 -16.68 5.46 36.87
N ILE A 125 -15.90 4.45 36.48
CA ILE A 125 -15.84 3.96 35.11
C ILE A 125 -16.07 2.44 35.12
N LEU A 126 -16.92 1.96 34.22
CA LEU A 126 -17.02 0.56 33.85
C LEU A 126 -16.26 0.36 32.54
N GLY A 127 -15.23 -0.48 32.57
CA GLY A 127 -14.46 -0.89 31.40
C GLY A 127 -14.80 -2.32 31.02
N ILE A 128 -15.17 -2.51 29.76
CA ILE A 128 -15.32 -3.83 29.14
C ILE A 128 -14.23 -3.94 28.07
N GLY A 129 -13.38 -4.96 28.16
CA GLY A 129 -12.20 -5.09 27.31
C GLY A 129 -12.04 -6.48 26.71
N ILE A 130 -11.63 -6.54 25.44
CA ILE A 130 -11.25 -7.77 24.74
C ILE A 130 -9.77 -7.76 24.39
N ASP A 131 -9.11 -8.90 24.54
CA ASP A 131 -7.73 -9.09 24.08
C ASP A 131 -7.72 -9.18 22.54
N ILE A 132 -7.07 -8.19 21.91
CA ILE A 132 -6.88 -8.08 20.46
C ILE A 132 -5.43 -8.31 20.04
N THR A 133 -4.59 -8.88 20.91
CA THR A 133 -3.15 -9.09 20.66
C THR A 133 -2.91 -9.91 19.41
N LYS A 134 -3.57 -11.08 19.29
CA LYS A 134 -3.46 -11.94 18.10
C LYS A 134 -3.89 -11.22 16.82
N HIS A 135 -4.91 -10.36 16.91
CA HIS A 135 -5.40 -9.59 15.78
C HIS A 135 -4.37 -8.54 15.35
N LYS A 136 -3.81 -7.77 16.30
CA LYS A 136 -2.74 -6.80 16.04
C LYS A 136 -1.47 -7.46 15.48
N GLU A 137 -1.08 -8.60 16.02
CA GLU A 137 0.06 -9.38 15.52
C GLU A 137 -0.18 -9.87 14.09
N SER A 138 -1.37 -10.40 13.80
CA SER A 138 -1.74 -10.88 12.46
C SER A 138 -1.80 -9.73 11.45
N GLU A 139 -2.36 -8.58 11.83
CA GLU A 139 -2.42 -7.38 11.00
C GLU A 139 -1.01 -6.85 10.69
N HIS A 140 -0.15 -6.78 11.70
CA HIS A 140 1.25 -6.39 11.52
C HIS A 140 2.01 -7.38 10.64
N HIS A 141 1.85 -8.68 10.88
CA HIS A 141 2.49 -9.73 10.09
C HIS A 141 2.03 -9.72 8.63
N LEU A 142 0.74 -9.50 8.38
CA LEU A 142 0.20 -9.35 7.04
C LEU A 142 0.82 -8.13 6.34
N ARG A 143 0.87 -6.98 7.02
CA ARG A 143 1.49 -5.75 6.49
C ARG A 143 2.96 -5.95 6.14
N GLU A 144 3.73 -6.59 7.02
CA GLU A 144 5.15 -6.88 6.77
C GLU A 144 5.33 -7.88 5.62
N THR A 145 4.47 -8.89 5.53
CA THR A 145 4.50 -9.88 4.44
C THR A 145 4.16 -9.23 3.10
N MET A 146 3.14 -8.38 3.06
CA MET A 146 2.78 -7.60 1.86
C MET A 146 3.93 -6.67 1.43
N LYS A 147 4.57 -6.00 2.39
CA LYS A 147 5.74 -5.14 2.12
C LYS A 147 6.89 -5.95 1.52
N LYS A 148 7.24 -7.09 2.12
CA LYS A 148 8.28 -8.00 1.60
C LYS A 148 7.94 -8.52 0.21
N LEU A 149 6.69 -8.92 -0.01
CA LEU A 149 6.22 -9.38 -1.32
C LEU A 149 6.37 -8.29 -2.38
N LYS A 150 5.96 -7.05 -2.09
CA LYS A 150 6.15 -5.90 -2.99
C LYS A 150 7.63 -5.68 -3.31
N GLN A 151 8.49 -5.70 -2.30
CA GLN A 151 9.95 -5.55 -2.48
C GLN A 151 10.55 -6.67 -3.34
N THR A 152 10.16 -7.92 -3.11
CA THR A 152 10.62 -9.06 -3.92
C THR A 152 10.16 -8.95 -5.37
N LEU A 153 8.89 -8.57 -5.61
CA LEU A 153 8.37 -8.35 -6.97
C LEU A 153 9.14 -7.25 -7.70
N THR A 154 9.39 -6.11 -7.04
CA THR A 154 10.23 -5.04 -7.61
C THR A 154 11.65 -5.52 -7.91
N GLY A 155 12.24 -6.32 -7.02
CA GLY A 155 13.56 -6.92 -7.25
C GLY A 155 13.60 -7.87 -8.44
N ILE A 156 12.55 -8.66 -8.65
CA ILE A 156 12.44 -9.56 -9.82
C ILE A 156 12.31 -8.73 -11.11
N ILE A 157 11.50 -7.67 -11.12
CA ILE A 157 11.35 -6.77 -12.27
C ILE A 157 12.70 -6.14 -12.63
N HIS A 158 13.43 -5.64 -11.66
CA HIS A 158 14.76 -5.08 -11.90
C HIS A 158 15.76 -6.13 -12.40
N ALA A 159 15.68 -7.37 -11.90
CA ALA A 159 16.49 -8.46 -12.44
C ALA A 159 16.14 -8.77 -13.91
N THR A 160 14.85 -8.73 -14.29
CA THR A 160 14.44 -8.92 -15.70
C THR A 160 14.93 -7.80 -16.60
N GLU A 161 14.90 -6.54 -16.14
CA GLU A 161 15.49 -5.39 -16.82
C GLU A 161 16.99 -5.64 -17.10
N LEU A 162 17.77 -5.99 -16.07
CA LEU A 162 19.21 -6.23 -16.21
C LEU A 162 19.54 -7.38 -17.18
N ILE A 163 18.71 -8.43 -17.22
CA ILE A 163 18.88 -9.55 -18.16
C ILE A 163 18.68 -9.08 -19.61
N ILE A 164 17.67 -8.25 -19.87
CA ILE A 164 17.40 -7.68 -21.19
C ILE A 164 18.57 -6.78 -21.61
N GLU A 165 19.00 -5.88 -20.72
CA GLU A 165 20.11 -4.95 -20.97
C GLU A 165 21.44 -5.66 -21.23
N THR A 166 21.69 -6.80 -20.58
CA THR A 166 22.91 -7.59 -20.82
C THR A 166 22.97 -8.11 -22.26
N ARG A 167 21.81 -8.36 -22.90
CA ARG A 167 21.70 -8.84 -24.29
C ARG A 167 21.58 -7.72 -25.31
N ASP A 168 21.14 -6.55 -24.87
CA ASP A 168 21.09 -5.30 -25.63
C ASP A 168 21.86 -4.21 -24.84
N PRO A 169 23.22 -4.24 -24.84
CA PRO A 169 24.04 -3.36 -24.00
C PRO A 169 23.80 -1.86 -24.20
N TYR A 170 23.08 -1.50 -25.25
CA TYR A 170 22.74 -0.14 -25.63
C TYR A 170 21.45 0.37 -24.98
N THR A 171 20.78 -0.48 -24.21
CA THR A 171 19.57 -0.15 -23.43
C THR A 171 19.85 0.05 -21.95
N ALA A 172 21.11 0.25 -21.53
CA ALA A 172 21.44 0.46 -20.11
C ALA A 172 20.65 1.63 -19.47
N GLY A 173 19.80 1.32 -18.49
CA GLY A 173 18.87 2.23 -17.82
C GLY A 173 17.76 2.78 -18.72
N HIS A 174 17.61 2.30 -19.95
CA HIS A 174 16.61 2.75 -20.92
C HIS A 174 15.20 2.46 -20.40
N GLN A 175 14.94 1.21 -20.00
CA GLN A 175 13.64 0.78 -19.49
C GLN A 175 13.23 1.65 -18.30
N ARG A 176 14.14 1.87 -17.34
CA ARG A 176 13.89 2.77 -16.22
C ARG A 176 13.60 4.22 -16.62
N ARG A 177 14.35 4.80 -17.56
CA ARG A 177 14.11 6.18 -18.01
C ARG A 177 12.78 6.32 -18.75
N VAL A 178 12.42 5.34 -19.58
CA VAL A 178 11.11 5.24 -20.23
C VAL A 178 10.00 5.13 -19.19
N ALA A 179 10.13 4.23 -18.22
CA ALA A 179 9.15 4.04 -17.15
C ALA A 179 8.93 5.30 -16.32
N LEU A 180 10.01 6.01 -15.96
CA LEU A 180 9.92 7.26 -15.21
C LEU A 180 9.24 8.37 -16.02
N LEU A 181 9.60 8.53 -17.29
CA LEU A 181 8.95 9.52 -18.16
C LEU A 181 7.46 9.19 -18.35
N ALA A 182 7.13 7.92 -18.65
CA ALA A 182 5.76 7.47 -18.84
C ALA A 182 4.92 7.69 -17.58
N LYS A 183 5.49 7.42 -16.39
CA LYS A 183 4.87 7.72 -15.10
C LYS A 183 4.58 9.21 -14.95
N THR A 184 5.57 10.08 -15.21
CA THR A 184 5.41 11.53 -15.06
C THR A 184 4.35 12.08 -16.03
N ILE A 185 4.31 11.59 -17.27
CA ILE A 185 3.26 11.95 -18.24
C ILE A 185 1.89 11.51 -17.70
N ALA A 186 1.76 10.29 -17.19
CA ALA A 186 0.50 9.79 -16.64
C ALA A 186 0.01 10.59 -15.42
N GLU A 187 0.93 11.00 -14.54
CA GLU A 187 0.63 11.86 -13.39
C GLU A 187 0.17 13.25 -13.84
N HIS A 188 0.84 13.85 -14.82
CA HIS A 188 0.47 15.14 -15.41
C HIS A 188 -0.93 15.09 -16.06
N MET A 189 -1.24 13.99 -16.74
CA MET A 189 -2.57 13.70 -17.31
C MET A 189 -3.64 13.39 -16.25
N LYS A 190 -3.30 13.40 -14.96
CA LYS A 190 -4.20 13.15 -13.82
C LYS A 190 -4.87 11.77 -13.86
N LEU A 191 -4.14 10.76 -14.35
CA LEU A 191 -4.61 9.38 -14.29
C LEU A 191 -4.66 8.88 -12.84
N SER A 192 -5.43 7.83 -12.60
CA SER A 192 -5.52 7.24 -11.26
C SER A 192 -4.18 6.66 -10.81
N GLU A 193 -3.93 6.64 -9.50
CA GLU A 193 -2.70 6.06 -8.92
C GLU A 193 -2.47 4.61 -9.40
N GLN A 194 -3.56 3.85 -9.54
CA GLN A 194 -3.52 2.49 -10.08
C GLN A 194 -3.04 2.48 -11.55
N GLN A 195 -3.53 3.37 -12.41
CA GLN A 195 -3.06 3.44 -13.80
C GLN A 195 -1.60 3.87 -13.90
N VAL A 196 -1.19 4.87 -13.10
CA VAL A 196 0.19 5.34 -13.02
C VAL A 196 1.15 4.21 -12.62
N GLU A 197 0.78 3.39 -11.62
CA GLU A 197 1.57 2.23 -11.21
C GLU A 197 1.68 1.18 -12.33
N GLY A 198 0.59 0.92 -13.07
CA GLY A 198 0.59 0.02 -14.23
C GLY A 198 1.47 0.50 -15.38
N ILE A 199 1.45 1.80 -15.70
CA ILE A 199 2.29 2.42 -16.74
C ILE A 199 3.77 2.41 -16.33
N TYR A 200 4.06 2.66 -15.05
CA TYR A 200 5.44 2.54 -14.56
C TYR A 200 5.92 1.09 -14.68
N MET A 201 5.11 0.12 -14.23
CA MET A 201 5.41 -1.31 -14.32
C MET A 201 5.69 -1.74 -15.75
N VAL A 202 4.83 -1.39 -16.71
CA VAL A 202 5.00 -1.82 -18.10
C VAL A 202 6.22 -1.17 -18.75
N GLY A 203 6.54 0.09 -18.42
CA GLY A 203 7.76 0.74 -18.91
C GLY A 203 9.05 0.03 -18.50
N MET A 204 9.08 -0.60 -17.32
CA MET A 204 10.25 -1.33 -16.82
C MET A 204 10.52 -2.65 -17.57
N ILE A 205 9.52 -3.21 -18.24
CA ILE A 205 9.59 -4.55 -18.85
C ILE A 205 9.10 -4.61 -20.29
N HIS A 206 8.87 -3.46 -20.94
CA HIS A 206 8.21 -3.42 -22.25
C HIS A 206 8.99 -4.18 -23.33
N ASP A 207 10.32 -4.19 -23.20
CA ASP A 207 11.23 -4.87 -24.11
C ASP A 207 11.52 -6.34 -23.73
N VAL A 208 10.79 -6.95 -22.78
CA VAL A 208 11.07 -8.34 -22.35
C VAL A 208 11.08 -9.36 -23.50
N GLY A 209 10.30 -9.09 -24.54
CA GLY A 209 10.28 -9.91 -25.75
C GLY A 209 11.58 -9.90 -26.55
N LYS A 210 12.49 -8.94 -26.36
CA LYS A 210 13.82 -8.93 -27.01
C LYS A 210 14.64 -10.17 -26.67
N ILE A 211 14.28 -10.91 -25.61
CA ILE A 211 14.87 -12.21 -25.29
C ILE A 211 14.77 -13.23 -26.44
N SER A 212 13.76 -13.12 -27.31
CA SER A 212 13.59 -14.01 -28.47
C SER A 212 14.44 -13.59 -29.67
N ILE A 213 15.12 -12.44 -29.61
CA ILE A 213 15.91 -11.89 -30.71
C ILE A 213 17.40 -12.26 -30.52
N PRO A 214 18.10 -12.74 -31.57
CA PRO A 214 19.54 -12.99 -31.51
C PRO A 214 20.33 -11.75 -31.06
N ALA A 215 21.30 -11.94 -30.15
CA ALA A 215 22.07 -10.83 -29.59
C ALA A 215 22.90 -10.10 -30.66
N GLU A 216 23.32 -10.82 -31.70
CA GLU A 216 24.06 -10.28 -32.85
C GLU A 216 23.24 -9.26 -33.65
N ILE A 217 21.91 -9.42 -33.67
CA ILE A 217 21.00 -8.47 -34.32
C ILE A 217 20.81 -7.23 -33.44
N LEU A 218 20.64 -7.42 -32.13
CA LEU A 218 20.46 -6.31 -31.18
C LEU A 218 21.72 -5.42 -31.06
N SER A 219 22.89 -6.03 -31.10
CA SER A 219 24.19 -5.35 -30.95
C SER A 219 24.81 -4.86 -32.27
N MET A 220 24.10 -5.01 -33.40
CA MET A 220 24.66 -4.86 -34.75
C MET A 220 25.26 -3.47 -35.03
N PRO A 221 26.51 -3.37 -35.55
CA PRO A 221 27.19 -2.10 -35.75
C PRO A 221 26.84 -1.20 -36.91
N ARG A 222 25.65 -1.41 -37.46
CA ARG A 222 25.19 -0.77 -38.68
C ARG A 222 23.68 -0.70 -38.67
N ARG A 223 23.13 -0.02 -39.67
CA ARG A 223 21.72 -0.13 -39.97
C ARG A 223 21.37 -1.59 -40.27
N LEU A 224 20.26 -2.03 -39.70
CA LEU A 224 19.70 -3.35 -39.96
C LEU A 224 19.10 -3.39 -41.37
N THR A 225 19.22 -4.55 -41.99
CA THR A 225 18.48 -4.87 -43.21
C THR A 225 16.99 -4.97 -42.90
N PRO A 226 16.10 -4.84 -43.91
CA PRO A 226 14.66 -5.01 -43.69
C PRO A 226 14.29 -6.35 -43.05
N ALA A 227 14.99 -7.43 -43.42
CA ALA A 227 14.76 -8.76 -42.84
C ALA A 227 15.16 -8.84 -41.35
N GLU A 228 16.33 -8.29 -40.99
CA GLU A 228 16.78 -8.20 -39.59
C GLU A 228 15.83 -7.33 -38.76
N PHE A 229 15.37 -6.20 -39.31
CA PHE A 229 14.43 -5.33 -38.61
C PHE A 229 13.06 -5.99 -38.41
N ASN A 230 12.58 -6.79 -39.38
CA ASN A 230 11.35 -7.56 -39.22
C ASN A 230 11.44 -8.61 -38.09
N LEU A 231 12.64 -9.13 -37.78
CA LEU A 231 12.83 -9.98 -36.60
C LEU A 231 12.61 -9.17 -35.33
N ILE A 232 13.17 -7.95 -35.23
CA ILE A 232 12.97 -7.07 -34.07
C ILE A 232 11.50 -6.74 -33.87
N LYS A 233 10.73 -6.49 -34.95
CA LYS A 233 9.29 -6.19 -34.87
C LYS A 233 8.45 -7.27 -34.18
N ASN A 234 8.98 -8.48 -33.99
CA ASN A 234 8.29 -9.56 -33.29
C ASN A 234 8.38 -9.47 -31.76
N HIS A 235 9.26 -8.63 -31.19
CA HIS A 235 9.42 -8.57 -29.73
C HIS A 235 8.16 -8.14 -28.97
N PRO A 236 7.25 -7.26 -29.47
CA PRO A 236 6.00 -6.97 -28.76
C PRO A 236 5.13 -8.22 -28.64
N GLN A 237 5.06 -9.02 -29.72
CA GLN A 237 4.32 -10.28 -29.72
C GLN A 237 4.96 -11.32 -28.80
N ALA A 238 6.29 -11.46 -28.82
CA ALA A 238 7.01 -12.34 -27.90
C ALA A 238 6.79 -11.91 -26.43
N GLY A 239 6.84 -10.60 -26.14
CA GLY A 239 6.56 -10.05 -24.82
C GLY A 239 5.15 -10.35 -24.34
N PHE A 240 4.15 -10.16 -25.20
CA PHE A 240 2.77 -10.58 -24.94
C PHE A 240 2.69 -12.08 -24.63
N ASP A 241 3.30 -12.93 -25.45
CA ASP A 241 3.22 -14.39 -25.27
C ASP A 241 3.88 -14.88 -23.97
N ILE A 242 4.93 -14.18 -23.51
CA ILE A 242 5.58 -14.43 -22.22
C ILE A 242 4.67 -14.05 -21.05
N LEU A 243 3.98 -12.90 -21.14
CA LEU A 243 3.31 -12.27 -20.00
C LEU A 243 1.81 -12.55 -19.91
N LYS A 244 1.14 -12.98 -21.01
CA LYS A 244 -0.33 -13.14 -21.09
C LYS A 244 -0.96 -14.10 -20.08
N ASN A 245 -0.17 -14.99 -19.48
CA ASN A 245 -0.65 -15.97 -18.49
C ASN A 245 -0.40 -15.53 -17.04
N ILE A 246 0.20 -14.35 -16.82
CA ILE A 246 0.41 -13.80 -15.50
C ILE A 246 -0.78 -12.92 -15.14
N ASP A 247 -1.37 -13.15 -13.98
CA ASP A 247 -2.50 -12.38 -13.46
C ASP A 247 -2.01 -11.05 -12.87
N PHE A 248 -1.70 -10.10 -13.75
CA PHE A 248 -1.41 -8.73 -13.35
C PHE A 248 -2.71 -7.97 -13.08
N PRO A 249 -2.73 -7.04 -12.11
CA PRO A 249 -3.88 -6.18 -11.88
C PRO A 249 -4.08 -5.12 -13.00
N TRP A 250 -3.21 -5.11 -14.01
CA TRP A 250 -3.22 -4.22 -15.17
C TRP A 250 -3.07 -5.04 -16.46
N PRO A 251 -3.54 -4.53 -17.62
CA PRO A 251 -3.42 -5.23 -18.91
C PRO A 251 -1.99 -5.12 -19.50
N ILE A 252 -0.98 -5.50 -18.72
CA ILE A 252 0.45 -5.35 -19.05
C ILE A 252 0.79 -6.01 -20.40
N ALA A 253 0.31 -7.23 -20.64
CA ALA A 253 0.59 -7.94 -21.88
C ALA A 253 0.05 -7.20 -23.11
N ASP A 254 -1.18 -6.67 -23.05
CA ASP A 254 -1.78 -5.92 -24.15
C ASP A 254 -1.04 -4.60 -24.39
N ILE A 255 -0.65 -3.88 -23.33
CA ILE A 255 0.12 -2.64 -23.46
C ILE A 255 1.47 -2.92 -24.17
N ILE A 256 2.15 -3.99 -23.79
CA ILE A 256 3.41 -4.42 -24.44
C ILE A 256 3.16 -4.82 -25.88
N LEU A 257 2.05 -5.48 -26.20
CA LEU A 257 1.76 -5.80 -27.59
C LEU A 257 1.59 -4.54 -28.45
N GLN A 258 1.09 -3.46 -27.85
CA GLN A 258 0.67 -2.24 -28.54
C GLN A 258 1.71 -1.12 -28.55
N HIS A 259 2.81 -1.20 -27.80
CA HIS A 259 3.70 -0.05 -27.57
C HIS A 259 4.46 0.46 -28.82
N HIS A 260 4.39 -0.28 -29.93
CA HIS A 260 4.91 0.13 -31.25
C HIS A 260 3.82 0.34 -32.31
N GLU A 261 2.54 0.29 -31.91
CA GLU A 261 1.44 0.72 -32.75
C GLU A 261 1.50 2.24 -32.96
N ARG A 262 0.94 2.73 -34.06
CA ARG A 262 0.87 4.16 -34.39
C ARG A 262 -0.58 4.53 -34.64
N ILE A 263 -1.00 5.74 -34.27
CA ILE A 263 -2.43 6.07 -34.34
C ILE A 263 -2.99 6.07 -35.78
N ASP A 264 -2.14 6.19 -36.80
CA ASP A 264 -2.51 6.05 -38.23
C ASP A 264 -2.56 4.59 -38.74
N GLY A 265 -2.26 3.60 -37.90
CA GLY A 265 -2.24 2.18 -38.28
C GLY A 265 -0.95 1.70 -38.95
N THR A 266 0.07 2.55 -39.09
CA THR A 266 1.36 2.17 -39.71
C THR A 266 2.31 1.42 -38.77
N GLY A 267 1.92 1.30 -37.51
CA GLY A 267 2.67 0.59 -36.47
C GLY A 267 2.64 -0.93 -36.58
N TYR A 268 3.16 -1.59 -35.55
CA TYR A 268 3.26 -3.05 -35.50
C TYR A 268 3.05 -3.55 -34.05
N PRO A 269 2.69 -4.83 -33.85
CA PRO A 269 2.57 -5.91 -34.84
C PRO A 269 1.19 -6.07 -35.49
N LYS A 270 0.13 -5.47 -34.96
CA LYS A 270 -1.26 -5.64 -35.43
C LYS A 270 -1.73 -4.54 -36.37
N GLY A 271 -1.05 -3.39 -36.40
CA GLY A 271 -1.48 -2.24 -37.21
C GLY A 271 -2.75 -1.61 -36.64
N LEU A 272 -2.86 -1.55 -35.31
CA LEU A 272 -3.98 -0.91 -34.62
C LEU A 272 -3.96 0.59 -34.86
N SER A 273 -5.12 1.24 -34.81
CA SER A 273 -5.25 2.68 -35.10
C SER A 273 -6.09 3.40 -34.05
N GLY A 274 -5.83 4.69 -33.88
CA GLY A 274 -6.64 5.62 -33.08
C GLY A 274 -7.11 5.09 -31.72
N LYS A 275 -8.37 4.65 -31.66
CA LYS A 275 -9.05 4.22 -30.43
C LYS A 275 -8.81 2.74 -30.06
N ASP A 276 -8.26 1.95 -30.98
CA ASP A 276 -7.95 0.54 -30.74
C ASP A 276 -6.65 0.35 -29.94
N ILE A 277 -5.88 1.43 -29.77
CA ILE A 277 -4.67 1.48 -28.95
C ILE A 277 -5.02 2.05 -27.58
N SER A 278 -4.67 1.32 -26.52
CA SER A 278 -4.84 1.76 -25.13
C SER A 278 -4.08 3.07 -24.85
N LEU A 279 -4.61 3.87 -23.92
CA LEU A 279 -3.96 5.12 -23.52
C LEU A 279 -2.58 4.85 -22.92
N GLU A 280 -2.47 3.80 -22.10
CA GLU A 280 -1.23 3.35 -21.49
C GLU A 280 -0.16 3.00 -22.54
N ALA A 281 -0.54 2.32 -23.64
CA ALA A 281 0.38 2.03 -24.74
C ALA A 281 0.79 3.29 -25.51
N LYS A 282 -0.11 4.27 -25.67
CA LYS A 282 0.22 5.56 -26.30
C LYS A 282 1.22 6.36 -25.48
N ILE A 283 1.04 6.39 -24.15
CA ILE A 283 1.99 7.02 -23.21
C ILE A 283 3.35 6.33 -23.29
N LEU A 284 3.37 5.00 -23.26
CA LEU A 284 4.60 4.22 -23.34
C LEU A 284 5.33 4.46 -24.68
N MET A 285 4.60 4.44 -25.79
CA MET A 285 5.13 4.71 -27.13
C MET A 285 5.83 6.07 -27.21
N VAL A 286 5.18 7.14 -26.74
CA VAL A 286 5.77 8.49 -26.76
C VAL A 286 7.01 8.55 -25.88
N SER A 287 6.95 7.94 -24.70
CA SER A 287 8.06 7.89 -23.74
C SER A 287 9.27 7.15 -24.32
N ASP A 288 9.05 6.00 -24.95
CA ASP A 288 10.09 5.20 -25.62
C ASP A 288 10.76 5.98 -26.76
N VAL A 289 9.98 6.61 -27.64
CA VAL A 289 10.52 7.42 -28.74
C VAL A 289 11.36 8.57 -28.21
N VAL A 290 10.87 9.32 -27.22
CA VAL A 290 11.59 10.47 -26.67
C VAL A 290 12.90 10.05 -26.03
N GLU A 291 12.88 9.01 -25.18
CA GLU A 291 14.10 8.50 -24.55
C GLU A 291 15.08 7.98 -25.60
N ALA A 292 14.61 7.12 -26.52
CA ALA A 292 15.44 6.50 -27.53
C ALA A 292 16.11 7.52 -28.45
N MET A 293 15.46 8.67 -28.68
CA MET A 293 16.01 9.76 -29.48
C MET A 293 16.95 10.68 -28.72
N ALA A 294 16.66 10.94 -27.45
CA ALA A 294 17.43 11.82 -26.58
C ALA A 294 18.72 11.16 -26.07
N SER A 295 18.74 9.84 -25.89
CA SER A 295 19.89 9.07 -25.41
C SER A 295 20.91 8.76 -26.51
N HIS A 296 22.18 8.59 -26.11
CA HIS A 296 23.26 8.24 -27.03
C HIS A 296 23.16 6.77 -27.46
N ARG A 297 23.23 6.48 -28.76
CA ARG A 297 23.29 5.11 -29.30
C ARG A 297 24.59 4.91 -30.10
N PRO A 298 25.07 3.66 -30.27
CA PRO A 298 26.42 3.39 -30.79
C PRO A 298 26.65 3.84 -32.24
N TYR A 299 25.56 3.96 -33.02
CA TYR A 299 25.59 4.42 -34.42
C TYR A 299 24.97 5.81 -34.59
N ARG A 300 24.58 6.45 -33.48
CA ARG A 300 23.87 7.74 -33.51
C ARG A 300 24.12 8.52 -32.23
N ALA A 301 24.84 9.63 -32.36
CA ALA A 301 24.93 10.61 -31.28
C ALA A 301 23.53 11.02 -30.82
N ALA A 302 23.39 11.26 -29.51
CA ALA A 302 22.19 11.85 -28.93
C ALA A 302 21.75 13.05 -29.77
N PHE A 303 20.50 13.04 -30.23
CA PHE A 303 19.96 14.16 -30.99
C PHE A 303 19.57 15.34 -30.09
N GLY A 304 19.63 15.15 -28.78
CA GLY A 304 19.20 16.12 -27.78
C GLY A 304 17.70 16.06 -27.56
N ILE A 305 17.29 16.49 -26.37
CA ILE A 305 15.88 16.50 -25.97
C ILE A 305 15.02 17.37 -26.90
N GLU A 306 15.55 18.52 -27.35
CA GLU A 306 14.82 19.44 -28.23
C GLU A 306 14.41 18.77 -29.55
N ARG A 307 15.29 17.95 -30.12
CA ARG A 307 14.98 17.23 -31.37
C ARG A 307 14.03 16.07 -31.13
N ALA A 308 14.12 15.40 -29.99
CA ALA A 308 13.15 14.36 -29.60
C ALA A 308 11.74 14.94 -29.43
N LEU A 309 11.62 16.08 -28.74
CA LEU A 309 10.35 16.81 -28.61
C LEU A 309 9.84 17.34 -29.96
N GLY A 310 10.75 17.81 -30.82
CA GLY A 310 10.42 18.23 -32.19
C GLY A 310 9.83 17.10 -33.03
N GLU A 311 10.35 15.87 -32.94
CA GLU A 311 9.83 14.69 -33.65
C GLU A 311 8.40 14.38 -33.26
N ILE A 312 8.12 14.27 -31.95
CA ILE A 312 6.78 13.93 -31.47
C ILE A 312 5.78 15.04 -31.77
N LYS A 313 6.22 16.31 -31.72
CA LYS A 313 5.41 17.47 -32.06
C LYS A 313 5.05 17.51 -33.55
N GLN A 314 6.02 17.25 -34.44
CA GLN A 314 5.78 17.24 -35.88
C GLN A 314 4.81 16.13 -36.31
N ASN A 315 4.83 15.00 -35.61
CA ASN A 315 4.02 13.82 -35.93
C ASN A 315 2.80 13.66 -35.00
N SER A 316 2.47 14.69 -34.21
CA SER A 316 1.29 14.72 -33.35
C SER A 316 0.02 14.66 -34.19
N GLY A 317 -0.92 13.78 -33.83
CA GLY A 317 -2.16 13.55 -34.58
C GLY A 317 -1.97 12.71 -35.86
N ILE A 318 -0.74 12.28 -36.17
CA ILE A 318 -0.41 11.39 -37.28
C ILE A 318 0.09 10.05 -36.73
N LEU A 319 1.23 10.06 -36.05
CA LEU A 319 1.83 8.85 -35.46
C LEU A 319 1.50 8.71 -33.98
N TYR A 320 1.38 9.85 -33.29
CA TYR A 320 1.25 9.94 -31.84
C TYR A 320 -0.06 10.60 -31.44
N ASP A 321 -0.62 10.14 -30.32
CA ASP A 321 -1.82 10.74 -29.74
C ASP A 321 -1.56 12.19 -29.28
N PRO A 322 -2.33 13.19 -29.75
CA PRO A 322 -2.07 14.59 -29.44
C PRO A 322 -2.05 14.91 -27.95
N ASP A 323 -2.97 14.34 -27.17
CA ASP A 323 -3.09 14.66 -25.74
C ASP A 323 -1.87 14.15 -24.96
N VAL A 324 -1.31 13.01 -25.38
CA VAL A 324 -0.08 12.44 -24.82
C VAL A 324 1.14 13.26 -25.22
N VAL A 325 1.22 13.71 -26.48
CA VAL A 325 2.32 14.57 -26.96
C VAL A 325 2.35 15.89 -26.21
N ASP A 326 1.21 16.56 -26.10
CA ASP A 326 1.10 17.84 -25.40
C ASP A 326 1.51 17.68 -23.93
N SER A 327 1.01 16.64 -23.26
CA SER A 327 1.41 16.32 -21.88
C SER A 327 2.91 16.05 -21.75
N CYS A 328 3.51 15.32 -22.69
CA CYS A 328 4.95 15.07 -22.69
C CYS A 328 5.74 16.37 -22.83
N ILE A 329 5.34 17.27 -23.72
CA ILE A 329 6.01 18.56 -23.93
C ILE A 329 5.91 19.42 -22.66
N GLU A 330 4.72 19.51 -22.06
CA GLU A 330 4.51 20.28 -20.83
C GLU A 330 5.35 19.75 -19.66
N VAL A 331 5.49 18.44 -19.51
CA VAL A 331 6.37 17.83 -18.49
C VAL A 331 7.84 18.29 -18.65
N PHE A 332 8.34 18.41 -19.88
CA PHE A 332 9.72 18.88 -20.11
C PHE A 332 9.89 20.39 -19.98
N GLU A 333 8.90 21.17 -20.40
CA GLU A 333 8.95 22.64 -20.43
C GLU A 333 8.57 23.28 -19.09
N ASN A 334 7.43 22.87 -18.50
CA ASN A 334 6.84 23.48 -17.31
C ASN A 334 7.34 22.85 -16.01
N GLU A 335 7.44 21.51 -15.97
CA GLU A 335 7.89 20.78 -14.78
C GLU A 335 9.41 20.55 -14.74
N LYS A 336 10.12 21.03 -15.78
CA LYS A 336 11.58 20.95 -15.93
C LYS A 336 12.10 19.52 -15.79
N TYR A 337 11.36 18.53 -16.25
CA TYR A 337 11.82 17.15 -16.26
C TYR A 337 13.17 17.03 -16.99
N ARG A 338 14.06 16.21 -16.43
CA ARG A 338 15.37 15.87 -16.99
C ARG A 338 15.59 14.38 -16.79
N PHE A 339 16.11 13.71 -17.81
CA PHE A 339 16.60 12.35 -17.62
C PHE A 339 17.77 12.36 -16.64
N GLU A 340 17.72 11.52 -15.62
CA GLU A 340 18.83 11.33 -14.70
C GLU A 340 20.02 10.70 -15.45
N ASN A 341 21.21 11.28 -15.32
CA ASN A 341 22.44 10.65 -15.82
C ASN A 341 22.82 9.50 -14.89
N ASN A 342 23.25 8.37 -15.46
CA ASN A 342 23.69 7.17 -14.73
C ASN A 342 24.91 7.40 -13.80
N GLU A 343 25.49 8.61 -13.73
CA GLU A 343 26.64 8.93 -12.87
C GLU A 343 26.27 9.16 -11.38
N SER A 344 24.98 9.28 -11.05
CA SER A 344 24.51 9.47 -9.67
C SER A 344 23.90 8.22 -9.03
N ILE A 345 24.30 7.03 -9.45
CA ILE A 345 23.90 5.79 -8.75
C ILE A 345 24.92 5.45 -7.65
N SER A 346 24.78 6.13 -6.52
CA SER A 346 25.19 5.67 -5.19
C SER A 346 24.56 6.60 -4.13
N PRO A 347 23.88 6.13 -3.06
CA PRO A 347 23.60 4.76 -2.62
C PRO A 347 22.16 4.58 -2.07
N LEU A 348 21.23 4.07 -2.89
CA LEU A 348 19.99 3.45 -2.36
C LEU A 348 20.21 1.99 -1.91
N LEU A 349 21.47 1.53 -1.97
CA LEU A 349 21.93 0.26 -1.41
C LEU A 349 22.47 0.37 0.03
N THR A 350 22.45 1.55 0.68
CA THR A 350 22.91 1.69 2.09
C THR A 350 21.87 1.40 3.17
N GLU A 351 20.59 1.21 2.83
CA GLU A 351 19.56 0.87 3.84
C GLU A 351 19.20 -0.63 3.90
N ILE A 352 19.94 -1.48 3.19
CA ILE A 352 19.93 -2.93 3.40
C ILE A 352 21.16 -3.32 4.23
N ASN A 353 21.21 -2.80 5.46
CA ASN A 353 22.01 -3.38 6.54
C ASN A 353 21.07 -3.62 7.72
N VAL A 354 20.41 -4.77 7.71
CA VAL A 354 19.94 -5.38 8.96
C VAL A 354 21.16 -6.05 9.58
N LEU A 355 21.52 -5.53 10.74
CA LEU A 355 22.61 -5.91 11.66
C LEU A 355 22.66 -7.41 11.99
N PRO A 356 23.74 -7.91 12.62
CA PRO A 356 23.59 -9.00 13.58
C PRO A 356 22.66 -8.63 14.75
#